data_AF-A0A3A3GG25-F1
#
_entry.id   AF-A0A3A3GG25-F1
#
_cell.length_a   1.000
_cell.length_b   1.000
_cell.length_c   1.000
_cell.angle_alpha   90.00
_cell.angle_beta   90.00
_cell.angle_gamma   90.00
#
_symmetry.space_group_name_H-M   'P 1'
#
loop_
_entity.id
_entity.type
_entity.pdbx_description
1 polymer ?
#
loop_
_entity_poly.entity_id
_entity_poly.type
_entity_poly.pdbx_seq_one_letter_code
_entity_poly.pdbx_strand_id
1 'polypeptide(L)' 'MCSLFGVSKSGYYEWTKRKESNRSKRRKQLEKLIRRLFLDSRQLYGSPKIWNALKHQGVHIS' A
#
# COMPACT_ATOMS: atom_id res chain seq x y z
N MET A 1 -19.21 -7.92 17.81
CA MET A 1 -18.52 -7.93 16.51
C MET A 1 -18.58 -9.29 15.83
N CYS A 2 -17.98 -10.36 16.37
CA CYS A 2 -17.94 -11.67 15.68
C CYS A 2 -19.33 -12.30 15.42
N SER A 3 -20.25 -12.21 16.39
CA SER A 3 -21.66 -12.63 16.24
C SER A 3 -22.47 -11.78 15.26
N LEU A 4 -22.08 -10.52 15.06
CA LEU A 4 -22.74 -9.60 14.12
C LEU A 4 -22.33 -9.88 12.67
N PHE A 5 -21.08 -10.28 12.45
CA PHE A 5 -20.51 -10.58 11.13
C PHE A 5 -20.47 -12.08 10.80
N GLY A 6 -21.04 -12.94 11.64
CA GLY A 6 -21.08 -14.40 11.41
C GLY A 6 -19.71 -15.10 11.40
N VAL A 7 -18.67 -14.48 11.96
CA VAL A 7 -17.30 -15.03 12.00
C VAL A 7 -16.98 -15.66 13.34
N SER A 8 -16.18 -16.72 13.34
CA SER A 8 -15.70 -17.33 14.59
C SER A 8 -14.78 -16.37 15.35
N LYS A 9 -14.84 -16.39 16.69
CA LYS A 9 -13.96 -15.57 17.54
C LYS A 9 -12.48 -15.85 17.23
N SER A 10 -12.10 -17.12 17.07
CA SER A 10 -10.74 -17.51 16.70
C SER A 10 -10.32 -16.93 15.34
N GLY A 11 -11.18 -17.03 14.32
CA GLY A 11 -10.91 -16.46 13.00
C GLY A 11 -10.75 -14.93 13.01
N TYR A 12 -11.55 -14.24 13.83
CA TYR A 12 -11.43 -12.80 14.02
C TYR A 12 -10.08 -12.42 14.64
N TYR A 13 -9.70 -13.04 15.77
CA TYR A 13 -8.43 -12.72 16.44
C TYR A 13 -7.22 -13.15 15.61
N GLU A 14 -7.28 -14.26 14.88
CA GLU A 14 -6.25 -14.67 13.94
C GLU A 14 -6.08 -13.63 12.83
N TRP A 15 -7.17 -13.15 12.25
CA TRP A 15 -7.12 -12.09 11.24
C TRP A 15 -6.54 -10.79 11.80
N THR A 16 -6.91 -10.38 13.01
CA THR A 16 -6.36 -9.19 13.66
C THR A 16 -4.87 -9.33 13.99
N LYS A 17 -4.41 -10.54 14.34
CA LYS A 17 -3.00 -10.82 14.66
C LYS A 17 -2.14 -11.15 13.43
N ARG A 18 -2.72 -11.32 12.24
CA ARG A 18 -1.97 -11.63 11.02
C ARG A 18 -0.93 -10.54 10.74
N LYS A 19 0.33 -10.99 10.64
CA LYS A 19 1.45 -10.13 10.23
C LYS A 19 1.22 -9.58 8.83
N GLU A 20 1.79 -8.41 8.56
CA GLU A 20 1.71 -7.80 7.24
C GLU A 20 2.20 -8.73 6.14
N SER A 21 1.34 -8.95 5.14
CA SER A 21 1.70 -9.71 3.95
C SER A 21 2.80 -9.00 3.17
N ASN A 22 3.58 -9.75 2.39
CA ASN A 22 4.60 -9.18 1.52
C ASN A 22 4.02 -8.14 0.54
N ARG A 23 2.77 -8.32 0.11
CA ARG A 23 2.03 -7.34 -0.70
C ARG A 23 1.79 -6.03 0.06
N SER A 24 1.39 -6.12 1.34
CA SER A 24 1.18 -4.93 2.19
C SER A 24 2.50 -4.17 2.40
N LYS A 25 3.60 -4.88 2.68
CA LYS A 25 4.93 -4.28 2.81
C LYS A 25 5.39 -3.59 1.53
N ARG A 26 5.23 -4.25 0.38
CA ARG A 26 5.55 -3.66 -0.93
C ARG A 26 4.70 -2.42 -1.20
N ARG A 27 3.41 -2.44 -0.86
CA ARG A 27 2.51 -1.28 -0.99
C ARG A 27 2.96 -0.12 -0.12
N LYS A 28 3.36 -0.36 1.14
CA LYS A 28 3.91 0.68 2.02
C LYS A 28 5.20 1.28 1.47
N GLN A 29 6.10 0.47 0.92
CA GLN A 29 7.32 0.96 0.27
C GLN A 29 6.99 1.82 -0.95
N LEU A 30 6.05 1.37 -1.79
CA LEU A 30 5.57 2.13 -2.95
C LEU A 30 4.98 3.48 -2.54
N GLU A 31 4.16 3.49 -1.49
CA GLU A 31 3.52 4.70 -0.99
C GLU A 31 4.55 5.73 -0.51
N LYS A 32 5.63 5.29 0.15
CA LYS A 32 6.74 6.16 0.54
C LYS A 32 7.43 6.77 -0.69
N LEU A 33 7.68 5.98 -1.73
CA LEU A 33 8.28 6.46 -2.99
C LEU A 33 7.38 7.47 -3.70
N ILE A 34 6.08 7.18 -3.79
CA ILE A 34 5.08 8.09 -4.37
C ILE A 34 5.08 9.43 -3.63
N ARG A 35 5.01 9.40 -2.29
CA ARG A 35 5.02 10.62 -1.47
C ARG A 35 6.29 11.43 -1.67
N ARG A 36 7.45 10.75 -1.73
CA ARG A 36 8.73 11.40 -1.99
C ARG A 36 8.73 12.09 -3.35
N LEU A 37 8.37 11.38 -4.42
CA LEU A 37 8.29 11.95 -5.78
C LEU A 37 7.30 13.11 -5.87
N PHE A 38 6.18 13.02 -5.16
CA PHE A 38 5.19 14.08 -5.10
C PHE A 38 5.74 15.34 -4.41
N LEU A 39 6.46 15.19 -3.30
CA LEU A 39 7.09 16.31 -2.60
C LEU A 39 8.25 16.90 -3.39
N ASP A 40 9.12 16.06 -3.97
CA ASP A 40 10.27 16.48 -4.79
C ASP A 40 9.82 17.25 -6.03
N SER A 41 8.67 16.88 -6.60
CA SER A 41 8.05 17.60 -7.73
C SER A 41 7.26 18.85 -7.32
N ARG A 42 7.40 19.33 -6.08
CA ARG A 42 6.64 20.47 -5.53
C ARG A 42 5.12 20.30 -5.68
N GLN A 43 4.63 19.06 -5.56
CA GLN A 43 3.22 18.71 -5.69
C GLN A 43 2.62 18.96 -7.08
N LEU A 44 3.45 19.22 -8.09
CA LEU A 44 3.01 19.46 -9.47
C LEU A 44 2.70 18.16 -10.22
N TYR A 45 3.28 17.03 -9.78
CA TYR A 45 3.11 15.77 -10.48
C TYR A 45 1.83 15.09 -10.03
N GLY A 46 0.86 15.01 -10.94
CA GLY A 46 -0.31 14.15 -10.78
C GLY A 46 0.02 12.67 -10.99
N SER A 47 -0.99 11.82 -10.80
CA SER A 47 -0.90 10.35 -10.94
C SER A 47 -0.15 9.87 -12.20
N PRO A 48 -0.39 10.40 -13.42
CA PRO A 48 0.32 9.95 -14.62
C PRO A 48 1.84 10.25 -14.60
N LYS A 49 2.22 11.42 -14.09
CA LYS A 49 3.62 11.85 -14.03
C LYS A 49 4.38 11.06 -12.95
N ILE A 50 3.75 10.80 -11.82
CA ILE A 50 4.31 9.94 -10.77
C ILE A 50 4.49 8.51 -11.29
N TRP A 51 3.51 7.97 -12.01
CA TRP A 51 3.62 6.63 -12.60
C TRP A 51 4.78 6.52 -13.58
N ASN A 52 4.95 7.50 -14.47
CA ASN A 52 6.11 7.56 -15.37
C ASN A 52 7.42 7.64 -14.59
N ALA A 53 7.51 8.49 -13.56
CA ALA A 53 8.70 8.61 -12.71
C ALA A 53 9.04 7.28 -12.00
N LEU A 54 8.03 6.58 -11.47
CA LEU A 54 8.20 5.25 -10.86
C LEU A 54 8.68 4.21 -11.88
N LYS A 55 8.13 4.24 -13.10
CA LYS A 55 8.55 3.37 -14.21
C LYS A 55 10.01 3.64 -14.59
N HIS A 56 10.42 4.91 -14.66
CA HIS A 56 11.82 5.30 -14.89
C HIS A 56 12.76 4.85 -13.77
N GLN A 57 12.28 4.77 -12.53
CA GLN A 57 13.00 4.19 -11.40
C GLN A 57 13.03 2.65 -11.40
N GLY A 58 12.50 1.99 -12.44
CA GLY A 58 12.46 0.53 -12.54
C GLY A 58 11.42 -0.13 -11.63
N VAL A 59 10.50 0.64 -11.05
CA VAL A 59 9.47 0.11 -10.16
C VAL A 59 8.33 -0.46 -11.00
N HIS A 60 8.30 -1.78 -11.15
CA HIS A 60 7.20 -2.47 -11.82
C HIS A 60 5.98 -2.51 -10.89
N ILE A 61 4.91 -1.82 -11.30
CA ILE A 61 3.61 -1.85 -10.62
C ILE A 61 2.65 -2.58 -11.56
N SER A 62 2.15 -3.74 -11.12
CA SER A 62 1.14 -4.55 -11.79
C SER A 62 -0.21 -4.47 -11.09
#